data_AF-A0A0F5JEV2-F1
#
_entry.id   AF-A0A0F5JEV2-F1
#
_cell.length_a   1.000
_cell.length_b   1.000
_cell.length_c   1.000
_cell.angle_alpha   90.00
_cell.angle_beta   90.00
_cell.angle_gamma   90.00
#
_symmetry.space_group_name_H-M   'P 1'
#
loop_
_entity.id
_entity.type
_entity.pdbx_description
1 polymer ?
#
loop_
_entity_poly.entity_id
_entity_poly.type
_entity_poly.pdbx_seq_one_letter_code
_entity_poly.pdbx_strand_id
1 'polypeptide(L)'
;MCLKDSSAHRFMLINSNQPQGRQHFTIAHELYHLYIEDKPTPHKCNPGYGSKNLTEQCADMFASSLLMPEAGICQLIPETELKTKNISIATVLKLEHYFSVSRQALLYRLLNIGLIAESTRSKLAEAGVKYSARCFGYDTALYEPANEGLVIGDFGEKARHLFEQEKISESHYIELLHKININGTEENEDSTRR
;
A
#
# COMPACT_ATOMS: atom_id res chain seq x y z
N MET A 1 4.94 5.96 7.09
CA MET A 1 5.77 7.12 7.45
C MET A 1 6.50 7.56 6.20
N CYS A 2 6.59 8.86 5.96
CA CYS A 2 7.40 9.44 4.90
C CYS A 2 8.30 10.58 5.41
N LEU A 3 9.30 10.90 4.61
CA LEU A 3 10.25 11.98 4.83
C LEU A 3 10.49 12.73 3.52
N LYS A 4 10.52 14.06 3.62
CA LYS A 4 10.91 14.96 2.53
C LYS A 4 11.93 15.95 3.08
N ASP A 5 13.12 15.99 2.49
CA ASP A 5 14.15 16.95 2.90
C ASP A 5 14.02 18.29 2.15
N SER A 6 14.84 19.27 2.53
CA SER A 6 14.89 20.59 1.88
C SER A 6 15.41 20.54 0.44
N SER A 7 16.07 19.46 0.05
CA SER A 7 16.57 19.21 -1.31
C SER A 7 15.57 18.43 -2.16
N ALA A 8 14.34 18.26 -1.67
CA ALA A 8 13.24 17.51 -2.29
C ALA A 8 13.49 16.01 -2.51
N HIS A 9 14.45 15.42 -1.80
CA HIS A 9 14.55 13.97 -1.69
C HIS A 9 13.36 13.43 -0.91
N ARG A 10 12.84 12.28 -1.35
CA ARG A 10 11.63 11.67 -0.81
C ARG A 10 11.95 10.25 -0.38
N PHE A 11 11.44 9.88 0.78
CA PHE A 11 11.62 8.54 1.34
C PHE A 11 10.33 8.10 2.04
N MET A 12 10.06 6.80 2.02
CA MET A 12 8.87 6.21 2.62
C MET A 12 9.20 4.86 3.23
N LEU A 13 8.61 4.57 4.38
CA LEU A 13 8.66 3.28 5.05
C LEU A 13 7.25 2.68 5.15
N ILE A 14 7.16 1.42 4.72
CA ILE A 14 5.94 0.62 4.74
C ILE A 14 6.14 -0.58 5.66
N ASN A 15 5.17 -0.85 6.53
CA ASN A 15 5.21 -2.02 7.41
C ASN A 15 4.83 -3.28 6.63
N SER A 16 5.83 -4.11 6.30
CA SER A 16 5.67 -5.38 5.56
C SER A 16 4.78 -6.41 6.26
N ASN A 17 4.64 -6.31 7.60
CA ASN A 17 3.75 -7.20 8.37
C ASN A 17 2.26 -6.92 8.14
N GLN A 18 1.90 -5.82 7.47
CA GLN A 18 0.52 -5.54 7.10
C GLN A 18 0.13 -6.31 5.83
N PRO A 19 -1.15 -6.68 5.68
CA PRO A 19 -1.65 -7.27 4.44
C PRO A 19 -1.30 -6.44 3.21
N GLN A 20 -0.98 -7.08 2.09
CA GLN A 20 -0.57 -6.41 0.85
C GLN A 20 -1.54 -5.28 0.43
N GLY A 21 -2.85 -5.52 0.48
CA GLY A 21 -3.85 -4.49 0.13
C GLY A 21 -3.83 -3.26 1.04
N ARG A 22 -3.35 -3.40 2.29
CA ARG A 22 -3.15 -2.27 3.21
C ARG A 22 -1.83 -1.56 2.97
N GLN A 23 -0.79 -2.28 2.55
CA GLN A 23 0.47 -1.69 2.12
C GLN A 23 0.25 -0.76 0.93
N HIS A 24 -0.50 -1.19 -0.09
CA HIS A 24 -0.84 -0.35 -1.25
C HIS A 24 -1.57 0.93 -0.85
N PHE A 25 -2.55 0.84 0.05
CA PHE A 25 -3.25 2.02 0.57
C PHE A 25 -2.30 2.96 1.32
N THR A 26 -1.41 2.41 2.15
CA THR A 26 -0.41 3.20 2.87
C THR A 26 0.53 3.90 1.90
N ILE A 27 1.00 3.22 0.85
CA ILE A 27 1.84 3.84 -0.19
C ILE A 27 1.12 5.03 -0.82
N ALA A 28 -0.13 4.85 -1.27
CA ALA A 28 -0.90 5.91 -1.88
C ALA A 28 -1.17 7.09 -0.92
N HIS A 29 -1.40 6.81 0.36
CA HIS A 29 -1.56 7.81 1.41
C HIS A 29 -0.26 8.61 1.62
N GLU A 30 0.87 7.94 1.72
CA GLU A 30 2.16 8.59 1.92
C GLU A 30 2.64 9.37 0.67
N LEU A 31 2.19 8.98 -0.53
CA LEU A 31 2.40 9.78 -1.74
C LEU A 31 1.73 11.16 -1.63
N TYR A 32 0.57 11.28 -0.98
CA TYR A 32 -0.04 12.58 -0.71
C TYR A 32 0.90 13.46 0.11
N HIS A 33 1.41 12.97 1.23
CA HIS A 33 2.33 13.72 2.09
C HIS A 33 3.61 14.12 1.34
N LEU A 34 4.15 13.25 0.49
CA LEU A 34 5.39 13.51 -0.23
C LEU A 34 5.25 14.53 -1.37
N TYR A 35 4.10 14.59 -2.03
CA TYR A 35 3.89 15.38 -3.25
C TYR A 35 3.00 16.60 -3.05
N ILE A 36 2.08 16.56 -2.11
CA ILE A 36 1.07 17.62 -1.90
C ILE A 36 1.41 18.50 -0.71
N GLU A 37 2.03 17.94 0.34
CA GLU A 37 2.45 18.77 1.48
C GLU A 37 3.80 19.46 1.24
N ASP A 38 3.85 20.71 1.70
CA ASP A 38 5.06 21.53 1.65
C ASP A 38 6.15 20.98 2.59
N LYS A 39 5.78 20.60 3.82
CA LYS A 39 6.69 20.16 4.88
C LYS A 39 6.14 18.93 5.63
N PRO A 40 6.12 17.74 5.01
CA PRO A 40 5.68 16.55 5.70
C PRO A 40 6.63 16.25 6.87
N THR A 41 6.08 16.10 8.07
CA THR A 41 6.86 15.71 9.24
C THR A 41 6.70 14.21 9.49
N PRO A 42 7.77 13.48 9.85
CA PRO A 42 7.66 12.06 10.14
C PRO A 42 6.74 11.84 11.34
N HIS A 43 5.64 11.14 11.11
CA HIS A 43 4.74 10.71 12.16
C HIS A 43 4.25 9.28 11.89
N LYS A 44 3.77 8.62 12.95
CA LYS A 44 3.15 7.30 12.83
C LYS A 44 1.71 7.50 12.37
N CYS A 45 1.47 7.34 11.07
CA CYS A 45 0.13 7.40 10.50
C CYS A 45 -0.58 6.05 10.66
N ASN A 46 -1.88 6.09 10.94
CA ASN A 46 -2.77 4.93 10.87
C ASN A 46 -3.88 5.24 9.85
N PRO A 47 -3.61 5.05 8.53
CA PRO A 47 -4.58 5.33 7.49
C PRO A 47 -5.91 4.60 7.71
N GLY A 48 -7.04 5.27 7.45
CA GLY A 48 -8.38 4.70 7.55
C GLY A 48 -8.98 4.63 8.96
N TYR A 49 -8.36 5.25 9.97
CA TYR A 49 -8.84 5.28 11.38
C TYR A 49 -9.41 6.65 11.81
N GLY A 50 -10.18 7.32 10.93
CA GLY A 50 -11.02 8.46 11.31
C GLY A 50 -10.26 9.59 12.02
N SER A 51 -9.16 10.05 11.42
CA SER A 51 -8.34 11.12 11.97
C SER A 51 -9.12 12.43 12.07
N LYS A 52 -8.97 13.18 13.18
CA LYS A 52 -9.48 14.56 13.30
C LYS A 52 -8.64 15.57 12.50
N ASN A 53 -7.46 15.16 12.04
CA ASN A 53 -6.58 16.00 11.23
C ASN A 53 -7.07 16.03 9.78
N LEU A 54 -7.36 17.22 9.26
CA LEU A 54 -7.81 17.43 7.88
C LEU A 54 -6.79 16.93 6.86
N THR A 55 -5.51 17.08 7.14
CA THR A 55 -4.42 16.61 6.28
C THR A 55 -4.46 15.10 6.10
N GLU A 56 -4.64 14.35 7.19
CA GLU A 56 -4.79 12.88 7.15
C GLU A 56 -6.05 12.46 6.40
N GLN A 57 -7.15 13.21 6.56
CA GLN A 57 -8.39 12.95 5.83
C GLN A 57 -8.21 13.20 4.32
N CYS A 58 -7.48 14.25 3.95
CA CYS A 58 -7.12 14.53 2.56
C CYS A 58 -6.21 13.43 1.99
N ALA A 59 -5.24 12.94 2.76
CA ALA A 59 -4.37 11.84 2.38
C ALA A 59 -5.15 10.53 2.16
N ASP A 60 -6.07 10.19 3.08
CA ASP A 60 -6.97 9.03 2.94
C ASP A 60 -7.90 9.17 1.72
N MET A 61 -8.46 10.37 1.48
CA MET A 61 -9.31 10.64 0.32
C MET A 61 -8.53 10.56 -1.00
N PHE A 62 -7.32 11.10 -1.01
CA PHE A 62 -6.39 11.00 -2.15
C PHE A 62 -6.07 9.54 -2.44
N ALA A 63 -5.64 8.78 -1.44
CA ALA A 63 -5.31 7.36 -1.59
C ALA A 63 -6.51 6.55 -2.13
N SER A 64 -7.70 6.79 -1.56
CA SER A 64 -8.94 6.15 -1.99
C SER A 64 -9.28 6.46 -3.44
N SER A 65 -9.15 7.73 -3.85
CA SER A 65 -9.49 8.16 -5.21
C SER A 65 -8.45 7.74 -6.24
N LEU A 66 -7.16 7.71 -5.87
CA LEU A 66 -6.06 7.27 -6.71
C LEU A 66 -6.15 5.76 -6.99
N LEU A 67 -6.35 4.95 -5.94
CA LEU A 67 -6.40 3.49 -6.07
C LEU A 67 -7.72 2.98 -6.63
N MET A 68 -8.83 3.66 -6.33
CA MET A 68 -10.18 3.22 -6.68
C MET A 68 -10.99 4.37 -7.32
N PRO A 69 -10.64 4.73 -8.58
CA PRO A 69 -11.37 5.77 -9.31
C PRO A 69 -12.84 5.35 -9.52
N GLU A 70 -13.76 6.28 -9.28
CA GLU A 70 -15.20 6.01 -9.30
C GLU A 70 -15.68 5.46 -10.65
N ALA A 71 -15.22 6.05 -11.76
CA ALA A 71 -15.54 5.56 -13.10
C ALA A 71 -15.09 4.11 -13.31
N GLY A 72 -13.90 3.74 -12.81
CA GLY A 72 -13.38 2.37 -12.89
C GLY A 72 -14.19 1.39 -12.05
N ILE A 73 -14.61 1.79 -10.84
CA ILE A 73 -15.51 0.99 -10.02
C ILE A 73 -16.82 0.73 -10.76
N CYS A 74 -17.48 1.79 -11.23
CA CYS A 74 -18.77 1.71 -11.90
C CYS A 74 -18.71 0.84 -13.16
N GLN A 75 -17.62 0.90 -13.93
CA GLN A 75 -17.45 0.08 -15.13
C GLN A 75 -17.35 -1.42 -14.82
N LEU A 76 -16.83 -1.80 -13.65
CA LEU A 76 -16.59 -3.20 -13.29
C LEU A 76 -17.75 -3.86 -12.56
N ILE A 77 -18.69 -3.07 -12.02
CA ILE A 77 -19.91 -3.54 -11.37
C ILE A 77 -20.96 -3.89 -12.43
N PRO A 78 -21.65 -5.05 -12.33
CA PRO A 78 -22.76 -5.38 -13.20
C PRO A 78 -23.86 -4.31 -13.17
N GLU A 79 -24.42 -3.97 -14.34
CA GLU A 79 -25.45 -2.91 -14.46
C GLU A 79 -26.68 -3.17 -13.57
N THR A 80 -27.05 -4.43 -13.39
CA THR A 80 -28.14 -4.85 -12.50
C THR A 80 -27.85 -4.53 -11.03
N GLU A 81 -26.61 -4.74 -10.58
CA GLU A 81 -26.18 -4.42 -9.21
C GLU A 81 -26.09 -2.90 -8.98
N LEU A 82 -25.65 -2.13 -9.98
CA LEU A 82 -25.67 -0.66 -9.93
C LEU A 82 -27.09 -0.11 -9.78
N LYS A 83 -28.03 -0.59 -10.61
CA LYS A 83 -29.43 -0.14 -10.59
C LYS A 83 -30.13 -0.47 -9.28
N THR A 84 -29.87 -1.66 -8.73
CA THR A 84 -30.49 -2.11 -7.48
C THR A 84 -29.75 -1.66 -6.22
N LYS A 85 -28.54 -1.09 -6.36
CA LYS A 85 -27.61 -0.80 -5.26
C LYS A 85 -27.35 -2.00 -4.34
N ASN A 86 -27.40 -3.20 -4.90
CA ASN A 86 -27.21 -4.44 -4.19
C ASN A 86 -25.94 -5.14 -4.69
N ILE A 87 -24.80 -4.65 -4.22
CA ILE A 87 -23.49 -5.16 -4.62
C ILE A 87 -23.25 -6.53 -3.98
N SER A 88 -22.97 -7.53 -4.81
CA SER A 88 -22.76 -8.91 -4.36
C SER A 88 -21.34 -9.13 -3.82
N ILE A 89 -21.16 -10.17 -3.00
CA ILE A 89 -19.84 -10.60 -2.53
C ILE A 89 -18.89 -10.92 -3.69
N ALA A 90 -19.40 -11.46 -4.79
CA ALA A 90 -18.64 -11.78 -5.99
C ALA A 90 -18.06 -10.52 -6.64
N THR A 91 -18.89 -9.47 -6.73
CA THR A 91 -18.46 -8.16 -7.23
C THR A 91 -17.44 -7.51 -6.31
N VAL A 92 -17.63 -7.58 -4.99
CA VAL A 92 -16.65 -7.03 -4.04
C VAL A 92 -15.30 -7.73 -4.17
N LEU A 93 -15.28 -9.06 -4.25
CA LEU A 93 -14.06 -9.85 -4.48
C LEU A 93 -13.38 -9.44 -5.79
N LYS A 94 -14.14 -9.35 -6.89
CA LYS A 94 -13.62 -8.90 -8.19
C LYS A 94 -12.94 -7.53 -8.07
N LEU A 95 -13.61 -6.57 -7.43
CA LEU A 95 -13.12 -5.20 -7.30
C LEU A 95 -11.86 -5.11 -6.40
N GLU A 96 -11.84 -5.76 -5.25
CA GLU A 96 -10.71 -5.65 -4.33
C GLU A 96 -9.44 -6.31 -4.90
N HIS A 97 -9.60 -7.40 -5.66
CA HIS A 97 -8.50 -8.01 -6.41
C HIS A 97 -8.06 -7.14 -7.59
N TYR A 98 -9.01 -6.61 -8.38
CA TYR A 98 -8.69 -5.76 -9.53
C TYR A 98 -7.93 -4.50 -9.12
N PHE A 99 -8.41 -3.79 -8.10
CA PHE A 99 -7.76 -2.58 -7.58
C PHE A 99 -6.64 -2.89 -6.57
N SER A 100 -6.43 -4.17 -6.22
CA SER A 100 -5.42 -4.62 -5.26
C SER A 100 -5.48 -3.88 -3.92
N VAL A 101 -6.68 -3.74 -3.36
CA VAL A 101 -6.94 -3.02 -2.09
C VAL A 101 -7.54 -3.95 -1.05
N SER A 102 -7.47 -3.57 0.22
CA SER A 102 -8.21 -4.30 1.26
C SER A 102 -9.72 -4.18 1.10
N ARG A 103 -10.44 -5.23 1.52
CA ARG A 103 -11.91 -5.23 1.65
C ARG A 103 -12.44 -3.98 2.33
N GLN A 104 -11.83 -3.61 3.45
CA GLN A 104 -12.24 -2.46 4.25
C GLN A 104 -12.15 -1.17 3.44
N ALA A 105 -11.02 -0.92 2.77
CA ALA A 105 -10.84 0.28 1.96
C ALA A 105 -11.87 0.36 0.81
N LEU A 106 -12.11 -0.75 0.12
CA LEU A 106 -13.12 -0.82 -0.93
C LEU A 106 -14.53 -0.55 -0.39
N LEU A 107 -14.92 -1.20 0.71
CA LEU A 107 -16.26 -1.04 1.28
C LEU A 107 -16.52 0.40 1.74
N TYR A 108 -15.54 1.07 2.34
CA TYR A 108 -15.66 2.49 2.66
C TYR A 108 -15.71 3.36 1.41
N ARG A 109 -14.93 3.04 0.37
CA ARG A 109 -15.00 3.75 -0.91
C ARG A 109 -16.41 3.65 -1.51
N LEU A 110 -16.98 2.44 -1.60
CA LEU A 110 -18.32 2.18 -2.12
C LEU A 110 -19.41 2.91 -1.31
N LEU A 111 -19.27 2.97 0.02
CA LEU A 111 -20.16 3.75 0.87
C LEU A 111 -20.06 5.25 0.55
N ASN A 112 -18.85 5.79 0.48
CA ASN A 112 -18.59 7.21 0.30
C ASN A 112 -19.10 7.74 -1.06
N ILE A 113 -19.05 6.92 -2.11
CA ILE A 113 -19.62 7.27 -3.43
C ILE A 113 -21.11 6.88 -3.57
N GLY A 114 -21.74 6.40 -2.49
CA GLY A 114 -23.18 6.15 -2.44
C GLY A 114 -23.68 4.92 -3.22
N LEU A 115 -22.79 3.95 -3.51
CA LEU A 115 -23.14 2.71 -4.18
C LEU A 115 -23.68 1.64 -3.22
N ILE A 116 -23.33 1.71 -1.93
CA ILE A 116 -23.89 0.84 -0.89
C ILE A 116 -24.35 1.66 0.31
N ALA A 117 -25.29 1.12 1.08
CA ALA A 117 -25.67 1.65 2.38
C ALA A 117 -24.79 1.05 3.50
N GLU A 118 -24.77 1.72 4.66
CA GLU A 118 -23.99 1.27 5.83
C GLU A 118 -24.37 -0.14 6.32
N SER A 119 -25.65 -0.51 6.20
CA SER A 119 -26.13 -1.85 6.52
C SER A 119 -25.53 -2.91 5.59
N THR A 120 -25.42 -2.63 4.30
CA THR A 120 -24.77 -3.49 3.30
C THR A 120 -23.26 -3.56 3.53
N ARG A 121 -22.62 -2.42 3.82
CA ARG A 121 -21.19 -2.34 4.17
C ARG A 121 -20.87 -3.25 5.35
N SER A 122 -21.64 -3.15 6.42
CA SER A 122 -21.46 -3.97 7.64
C SER A 122 -21.59 -5.47 7.34
N LYS A 123 -22.65 -5.87 6.64
CA LYS A 123 -22.86 -7.28 6.23
C LYS A 123 -21.71 -7.83 5.39
N LEU A 124 -21.22 -7.06 4.42
CA LEU A 124 -20.10 -7.47 3.56
C LEU A 124 -18.76 -7.52 4.29
N ALA A 125 -18.60 -6.74 5.37
CA ALA A 125 -17.40 -6.71 6.20
C ALA A 125 -17.31 -7.92 7.16
N GLU A 126 -18.45 -8.46 7.57
CA GLU A 126 -18.52 -9.67 8.42
C GLU A 126 -18.10 -10.95 7.68
N ALA A 127 -18.20 -10.95 6.34
CA ALA A 127 -17.77 -12.08 5.54
C ALA A 127 -16.24 -12.26 5.63
N GLY A 128 -15.80 -13.47 6.01
CA GLY A 128 -14.37 -13.77 6.12
C GLY A 128 -13.64 -13.58 4.78
N VAL A 129 -12.70 -12.63 4.73
CA VAL A 129 -12.03 -12.21 3.48
C VAL A 129 -11.30 -13.36 2.79
N LYS A 130 -10.47 -14.12 3.50
CA LYS A 130 -9.72 -15.25 2.95
C LYS A 130 -10.63 -16.43 2.55
N TYR A 131 -11.64 -16.71 3.37
CA TYR A 131 -12.59 -17.79 3.11
C TYR A 131 -13.41 -17.50 1.84
N SER A 132 -14.02 -16.31 1.76
CA SER A 132 -14.79 -15.91 0.59
C SER A 132 -13.95 -15.85 -0.68
N ALA A 133 -12.71 -15.33 -0.62
CA ALA A 133 -11.79 -15.35 -1.76
C ALA A 133 -11.54 -16.76 -2.29
N ARG A 134 -11.19 -17.71 -1.41
CA ARG A 134 -10.95 -19.12 -1.77
C ARG A 134 -12.18 -19.79 -2.37
N CYS A 135 -13.36 -19.57 -1.78
CA CYS A 135 -14.61 -20.13 -2.31
C CYS A 135 -14.94 -19.68 -3.74
N PHE A 136 -14.43 -18.51 -4.15
CA PHE A 136 -14.60 -17.96 -5.50
C PHE A 136 -13.37 -18.18 -6.41
N GLY A 137 -12.35 -18.91 -5.94
CA GLY A 137 -11.17 -19.25 -6.73
C GLY A 137 -10.10 -18.16 -6.80
N TYR A 138 -10.15 -17.15 -5.93
CA TYR A 138 -9.10 -16.13 -5.84
C TYR A 138 -7.94 -16.60 -4.94
N ASP A 139 -6.74 -16.14 -5.28
CA ASP A 139 -5.55 -16.27 -4.42
C ASP A 139 -5.70 -15.43 -3.13
N THR A 140 -4.95 -15.79 -2.08
CA THR A 140 -5.01 -15.08 -0.79
C THR A 140 -3.88 -14.10 -0.50
N ALA A 141 -2.88 -13.94 -1.39
CA ALA A 141 -1.72 -13.06 -1.14
C ALA A 141 -2.10 -11.61 -0.80
N LEU A 142 -3.18 -11.10 -1.40
CA LEU A 142 -3.70 -9.75 -1.11
C LEU A 142 -4.00 -9.51 0.38
N TYR A 143 -4.33 -10.58 1.11
CA TYR A 143 -4.73 -10.56 2.52
C TYR A 143 -3.61 -11.02 3.47
N GLU A 144 -2.42 -11.33 2.96
CA GLU A 144 -1.26 -11.76 3.74
C GLU A 144 -0.19 -10.67 3.81
N PRO A 145 0.68 -10.70 4.84
CA PRO A 145 1.93 -9.91 4.85
C PRO A 145 2.72 -10.10 3.56
N ALA A 146 3.38 -9.04 3.10
CA ALA A 146 4.08 -9.01 1.82
C ALA A 146 5.26 -8.04 1.82
N ASN A 147 6.08 -8.07 0.77
CA ASN A 147 7.17 -7.11 0.52
C ASN A 147 8.20 -7.00 1.66
N GLU A 148 8.45 -8.10 2.39
CA GLU A 148 9.51 -8.14 3.38
C GLU A 148 10.88 -7.92 2.71
N GLY A 149 11.67 -6.99 3.24
CA GLY A 149 12.98 -6.64 2.69
C GLY A 149 12.96 -5.98 1.31
N LEU A 150 11.78 -5.61 0.77
CA LEU A 150 11.69 -4.96 -0.53
C LEU A 150 12.18 -3.51 -0.46
N VAL A 151 13.11 -3.17 -1.33
CA VAL A 151 13.69 -1.84 -1.47
C VAL A 151 13.48 -1.37 -2.89
N ILE A 152 12.89 -0.18 -3.05
CA ILE A 152 12.64 0.43 -4.35
C ILE A 152 13.29 1.81 -4.35
N GLY A 153 14.17 2.05 -5.32
CA GLY A 153 14.82 3.34 -5.54
C GLY A 153 16.34 3.26 -5.53
N ASP A 154 16.96 4.40 -5.30
CA ASP A 154 18.39 4.64 -5.48
C ASP A 154 19.19 4.61 -4.17
N PHE A 155 18.62 4.06 -3.08
CA PHE A 155 19.27 4.03 -1.76
C PHE A 155 20.62 3.30 -1.82
N GLY A 156 20.65 2.09 -2.38
CA GLY A 156 21.87 1.30 -2.51
C GLY A 156 22.90 1.96 -3.42
N GLU A 157 22.47 2.57 -4.52
CA GLU A 157 23.32 3.31 -5.45
C GLU A 157 23.97 4.52 -4.77
N LYS A 158 23.18 5.33 -4.04
CA LYS A 158 23.69 6.48 -3.27
C LYS A 158 24.68 6.05 -2.20
N ALA A 159 24.38 4.96 -1.47
CA ALA A 159 25.30 4.42 -0.46
C ALA A 159 26.62 3.99 -1.09
N ARG A 160 26.56 3.28 -2.23
CA ARG A 160 27.75 2.86 -2.99
C ARG A 160 28.57 4.06 -3.47
N HIS A 161 27.91 5.06 -4.05
CA HIS A 161 28.56 6.27 -4.54
C HIS A 161 29.29 7.05 -3.44
N LEU A 162 28.69 7.16 -2.25
CA LEU A 162 29.35 7.80 -1.10
C LEU A 162 30.59 7.02 -0.64
N PHE A 163 30.54 5.69 -0.70
CA PHE A 163 31.68 4.84 -0.37
C PHE A 163 32.80 4.96 -1.40
N GLU A 164 32.49 4.89 -2.69
CA GLU A 164 33.46 5.05 -3.79
C GLU A 164 34.14 6.42 -3.80
N GLN A 165 33.46 7.45 -3.30
CA GLN A 165 34.01 8.79 -3.13
C GLN A 165 34.76 9.00 -1.79
N GLU A 166 34.96 7.94 -1.01
CA GLU A 166 35.62 7.97 0.30
C GLU A 166 34.94 8.94 1.31
N LYS A 167 33.65 9.26 1.09
CA LYS A 167 32.87 10.14 1.98
C LYS A 167 32.36 9.41 3.22
N ILE A 168 32.31 8.07 3.16
CA ILE A 168 31.94 7.18 4.26
C ILE A 168 32.92 6.00 4.32
N SER A 169 33.12 5.42 5.51
CA SER A 169 33.94 4.22 5.67
C SER A 169 33.23 2.97 5.14
N GLU A 170 33.98 1.91 4.90
CA GLU A 170 33.44 0.59 4.56
C GLU A 170 32.44 0.08 5.61
N SER A 171 32.77 0.22 6.89
CA SER A 171 31.87 -0.19 7.98
C SER A 171 30.54 0.58 7.94
N HIS A 172 30.57 1.87 7.61
CA HIS A 172 29.35 2.67 7.47
C HIS A 172 28.56 2.28 6.21
N TYR A 173 29.24 1.99 5.10
CA TYR A 173 28.59 1.47 3.90
C TYR A 173 27.85 0.14 4.16
N ILE A 174 28.51 -0.80 4.84
CA ILE A 174 27.89 -2.08 5.26
C ILE A 174 26.69 -1.82 6.17
N GLU A 175 26.81 -0.91 7.15
CA GLU A 175 25.67 -0.55 8.01
C GLU A 175 24.46 -0.05 7.20
N LEU A 176 24.68 0.79 6.18
CA LEU A 176 23.62 1.29 5.31
C LEU A 176 22.95 0.16 4.51
N LEU A 177 23.73 -0.79 3.98
CA LEU A 177 23.18 -1.96 3.28
C LEU A 177 22.35 -2.86 4.22
N HIS A 178 22.83 -3.06 5.45
CA HIS A 178 22.09 -3.82 6.46
C HIS A 178 20.76 -3.15 6.82
N LYS A 179 20.66 -1.81 6.81
CA LYS A 179 19.38 -1.11 7.03
C LYS A 179 18.33 -1.40 5.95
N ILE A 180 18.76 -1.85 4.77
CA ILE A 180 17.88 -2.24 3.67
C ILE A 180 17.88 -3.76 3.44
N ASN A 181 18.26 -4.53 4.46
CA ASN A 181 18.32 -6.00 4.46
C ASN A 181 19.18 -6.61 3.35
N ILE A 182 20.18 -5.87 2.85
CA ILE A 182 21.19 -6.41 1.95
C ILE A 182 22.39 -6.83 2.79
N ASN A 183 22.64 -8.13 2.87
CA ASN A 183 23.87 -8.67 3.42
C ASN A 183 24.98 -8.41 2.39
N GLY A 184 25.88 -7.46 2.68
CA GLY A 184 26.98 -7.08 1.77
C GLY A 184 28.02 -8.17 1.49
N THR A 185 27.78 -9.40 1.95
CA THR A 185 28.69 -10.56 1.92
C THR A 185 28.14 -11.76 1.14
N GLU A 186 26.95 -11.69 0.57
CA GLU A 186 26.44 -12.75 -0.32
C GLU A 186 27.03 -12.58 -1.73
N GLU A 187 28.34 -12.79 -1.85
CA GLU A 187 28.94 -13.15 -3.14
C GLU A 187 28.44 -14.55 -3.52
N ASN A 188 27.95 -14.71 -4.75
CA ASN A 188 27.41 -15.94 -5.34
C ASN A 188 28.08 -17.25 -4.85
N GLU A 189 27.46 -17.95 -3.89
CA GLU A 189 27.77 -19.37 -3.63
C GLU A 189 27.18 -20.32 -4.69
N ASP A 190 26.66 -19.81 -5.81
CA ASP A 190 26.02 -20.63 -6.85
C ASP A 190 26.93 -20.96 -8.05
N SER A 191 28.25 -20.68 -7.98
CA SER A 191 29.21 -21.06 -9.04
C SER A 191 29.89 -22.42 -8.86
N THR A 192 29.50 -23.24 -7.87
CA THR A 192 30.14 -24.56 -7.63
C THR A 192 29.14 -25.66 -7.31
N ARG A 193 28.19 -25.90 -8.20
CA ARG A 193 27.59 -27.24 -8.40
C ARG A 193 27.47 -27.54 -9.89
N ARG A 194 28.56 -28.06 -10.47
CA ARG A 194 28.55 -28.88 -11.68
C ARG A 194 28.56 -30.34 -11.27
#